data_AF-A0A929PK14-F1
#
_entry.id   AF-A0A929PK14-F1
#
_cell.length_a   1.000
_cell.length_b   1.000
_cell.length_c   1.000
_cell.angle_alpha   90.00
_cell.angle_beta   90.00
_cell.angle_gamma   90.00
#
_symmetry.space_group_name_H-M   'P 1'
#
loop_
_entity.id
_entity.type
_entity.pdbx_description
1 polymer ?
#
loop_
_entity_poly.entity_id
_entity_poly.type
_entity_poly.pdbx_seq_one_letter_code
_entity_poly.pdbx_strand_id
1 'polypeptide(L)'
;EDFGTKKLRDVLEYLEKEGVLHCVEKKWYWMSEVYPTEEISLRSASVDNFVIIDTVDQQEQVIGEVDKASVPTLIYEGAIYLHEGEQYAIHRLDYQNQKAYAERVKVNYYTDAQDETNIKVLDVFEKGEELNMEHAYG
;
A
#
# COMPACT_ATOMS: atom_id res chain seq x y z
N GLU A 1 -18.48 5.28 29.40
CA GLU A 1 -18.50 3.93 28.82
C GLU A 1 -17.07 3.47 28.69
N ASP A 2 -16.79 2.20 28.98
CA ASP A 2 -15.45 1.65 28.88
C ASP A 2 -15.20 1.15 27.46
N PHE A 3 -14.11 1.59 26.85
CA PHE A 3 -13.65 1.08 25.55
C PHE A 3 -12.72 -0.11 25.79
N GLY A 4 -13.30 -1.31 25.87
CA GLY A 4 -12.57 -2.52 26.22
C GLY A 4 -11.95 -2.43 27.62
N THR A 5 -10.67 -2.80 27.75
CA THR A 5 -9.94 -2.84 29.05
C THR A 5 -8.99 -1.66 29.26
N LYS A 6 -8.97 -0.67 28.35
CA LYS A 6 -7.96 0.39 28.34
C LYS A 6 -8.45 1.66 29.02
N LYS A 7 -7.55 2.30 29.77
CA LYS A 7 -7.75 3.68 30.25
C LYS A 7 -7.50 4.63 29.10
N LEU A 8 -8.56 5.24 28.57
CA LEU A 8 -8.48 6.15 27.42
C LEU A 8 -8.24 7.61 27.78
N ARG A 9 -8.28 7.95 29.07
CA ARG A 9 -8.28 9.35 29.51
C ARG A 9 -7.06 10.13 29.00
N ASP A 10 -5.88 9.55 29.11
CA ASP A 10 -4.64 10.20 28.66
C ASP A 10 -4.63 10.45 27.15
N VAL A 11 -5.23 9.54 26.37
CA VAL A 11 -5.37 9.66 24.91
C VAL A 11 -6.41 10.73 24.54
N LEU A 12 -7.54 10.78 25.26
CA LEU A 12 -8.59 11.77 25.03
C LEU A 12 -8.12 13.19 25.38
N GLU A 13 -7.40 13.35 26.50
CA GLU A 13 -6.79 14.62 26.91
C GLU A 13 -5.73 15.08 25.90
N TYR A 14 -4.95 14.14 25.36
CA TYR A 14 -4.02 14.42 24.25
C TYR A 14 -4.76 14.91 23.00
N LEU A 15 -5.81 14.22 22.55
CA LEU A 15 -6.58 14.59 21.36
C LEU A 15 -7.32 15.93 21.50
N GLU A 16 -7.73 16.31 22.72
CA GLU A 16 -8.27 17.66 22.98
C GLU A 16 -7.18 18.73 22.95
N LYS A 17 -5.98 18.43 23.46
CA LYS A 17 -4.84 19.34 23.33
C LYS A 17 -4.44 19.58 21.88
N GLU A 18 -4.54 18.55 21.03
CA GLU A 18 -4.34 18.64 19.58
C GLU A 18 -5.52 19.31 18.84
N GLY A 19 -6.59 19.70 19.56
CA GLY A 19 -7.74 20.42 18.99
C GLY A 19 -8.72 19.56 18.20
N VAL A 20 -8.56 18.23 18.23
CA VAL A 20 -9.40 17.28 17.49
C VAL A 20 -10.70 16.98 18.24
N LEU A 21 -10.63 16.95 19.58
CA LEU A 21 -11.77 16.72 20.47
C LEU A 21 -12.03 17.93 21.37
N HIS A 22 -13.26 18.03 21.88
CA HIS A 22 -13.62 18.96 22.94
C HIS A 22 -14.43 18.28 24.04
N CYS A 23 -14.06 18.50 25.29
CA CYS A 23 -14.73 17.93 26.45
C CYS A 23 -15.79 18.88 27.02
N VAL A 24 -17.04 18.45 27.03
CA VAL A 24 -18.18 19.15 27.68
C VAL A 24 -18.92 18.17 28.58
N GLU A 25 -19.10 18.53 29.86
CA GLU A 25 -19.85 17.72 30.83
C GLU A 25 -19.43 16.24 30.89
N LYS A 26 -18.11 15.98 30.79
CA LYS A 26 -17.49 14.63 30.77
C LYS A 26 -17.81 13.80 29.51
N LYS A 27 -18.25 14.43 28.43
CA LYS A 27 -18.40 13.84 27.11
C LYS A 27 -17.44 14.52 26.14
N TRP A 28 -16.88 13.73 25.24
CA TRP A 28 -15.93 14.19 24.23
C TRP A 28 -16.62 14.29 22.89
N TYR A 29 -16.49 15.43 22.23
CA TYR A 29 -17.11 15.73 20.95
C TYR A 29 -16.04 15.94 19.89
N TRP A 30 -16.25 15.40 18.69
CA TRP A 30 -15.38 15.63 17.55
C TRP A 30 -15.54 17.07 17.07
N MET A 31 -14.42 17.77 16.90
CA MET A 31 -14.39 19.19 16.51
C MET A 31 -13.76 19.43 15.15
N SER A 32 -13.05 18.44 14.60
CA SER A 32 -12.43 18.55 13.28
C SER A 32 -13.48 18.44 12.17
N GLU A 33 -13.28 19.19 11.09
CA GLU A 33 -14.11 19.09 9.88
C GLU A 33 -13.81 17.81 9.08
N VAL A 34 -12.69 17.14 9.37
CA VAL A 34 -12.27 15.88 8.71
C VAL A 34 -13.01 14.70 9.34
N TYR A 35 -13.54 13.81 8.51
CA TYR A 35 -14.14 12.56 8.97
C TYR A 35 -13.04 11.51 9.19
N PRO A 36 -12.75 11.10 10.44
CA PRO A 36 -11.54 10.32 10.75
C PRO A 36 -11.51 8.94 10.10
N THR A 37 -12.68 8.38 9.75
CA THR A 37 -12.79 7.05 9.14
C THR A 37 -12.31 7.03 7.68
N GLU A 38 -12.22 8.18 7.00
CA GLU A 38 -11.73 8.23 5.62
C GLU A 38 -10.20 8.04 5.52
N GLU A 39 -9.46 8.50 6.53
CA GLU A 39 -7.99 8.43 6.53
C GLU A 39 -7.44 7.13 7.13
N ILE A 40 -8.27 6.41 7.88
CA ILE A 40 -7.85 5.21 8.62
C ILE A 40 -8.32 3.96 7.90
N SER A 41 -7.40 3.34 7.15
CA SER A 41 -7.62 1.99 6.65
C SER A 41 -7.46 0.96 7.76
N LEU A 42 -8.41 0.02 7.87
CA LEU A 42 -8.29 -1.15 8.75
C LEU A 42 -7.21 -2.13 8.28
N ARG A 43 -6.75 -2.00 7.04
CA ARG A 43 -5.64 -2.75 6.45
C ARG A 43 -4.54 -1.74 6.14
N SER A 44 -3.47 -1.74 6.95
CA SER A 44 -2.39 -0.75 6.85
C SER A 44 -1.51 -0.90 5.60
N ALA A 45 -1.58 -2.05 4.93
CA ALA A 45 -1.01 -2.21 3.58
C ALA A 45 -1.99 -1.60 2.56
N SER A 46 -1.52 -0.61 1.80
CA SER A 46 -2.28 0.04 0.72
C SER A 46 -2.87 -1.01 -0.25
N VAL A 47 -4.12 -0.78 -0.67
CA VAL A 47 -4.85 -1.61 -1.65
C VAL A 47 -4.65 -1.05 -3.08
N ASP A 48 -3.57 -0.29 -3.32
CA ASP A 48 -3.29 0.19 -4.67
C ASP A 48 -3.05 -1.02 -5.59
N ASN A 49 -4.04 -1.32 -6.42
CA ASN A 49 -3.98 -2.38 -7.43
C ASN A 49 -3.81 -1.76 -8.81
N PHE A 50 -3.10 -2.48 -9.68
CA PHE A 50 -3.00 -2.19 -11.10
C PHE A 50 -3.97 -3.09 -11.86
N VAL A 51 -4.79 -2.48 -12.70
CA VAL A 51 -5.73 -3.19 -13.57
C VAL A 51 -5.03 -3.54 -14.88
N ILE A 52 -5.11 -4.80 -15.28
CA ILE A 52 -4.55 -5.30 -16.54
C ILE A 52 -5.69 -5.34 -17.57
N ILE A 53 -5.49 -4.61 -18.67
CA ILE A 53 -6.48 -4.39 -19.72
C ILE A 53 -5.97 -5.03 -21.00
N ASP A 54 -6.70 -6.04 -21.49
CA ASP A 54 -6.52 -6.53 -22.85
C ASP A 54 -7.08 -5.50 -23.84
N THR A 55 -6.31 -5.25 -24.90
CA THR A 55 -6.59 -4.26 -25.94
C THR A 55 -6.79 -4.86 -27.33
N VAL A 56 -6.90 -6.19 -27.41
CA VAL A 56 -7.17 -6.91 -28.67
C VAL A 56 -8.49 -6.44 -29.30
N ASP A 57 -8.51 -6.33 -30.63
CA ASP A 57 -9.70 -5.99 -31.43
C ASP A 57 -10.39 -4.66 -31.08
N GLN A 58 -9.64 -3.68 -30.53
CA GLN A 58 -10.14 -2.35 -30.11
C GLN A 58 -11.19 -2.40 -28.99
N GLN A 59 -11.31 -3.52 -28.28
CA GLN A 59 -12.15 -3.64 -27.10
C GLN A 59 -11.25 -3.66 -25.86
N GLU A 60 -11.47 -2.71 -24.95
CA GLU A 60 -10.79 -2.72 -23.66
C GLU A 60 -11.54 -3.67 -22.72
N GLN A 61 -10.91 -4.81 -22.39
CA GLN A 61 -11.43 -5.75 -21.40
C GLN A 61 -10.45 -5.88 -20.24
N VAL A 62 -10.96 -5.74 -19.02
CA VAL A 62 -10.18 -6.06 -17.81
C VAL A 62 -10.02 -7.56 -17.70
N ILE A 63 -8.77 -8.03 -17.64
CA ILE A 63 -8.42 -9.45 -17.50
C ILE A 63 -7.88 -9.79 -16.11
N GLY A 64 -7.50 -8.80 -15.30
CA GLY A 64 -7.06 -9.07 -13.93
C GLY A 64 -6.53 -7.85 -13.20
N GLU A 65 -6.11 -8.08 -11.97
CA GLU A 65 -5.50 -7.08 -11.11
C GLU A 65 -4.27 -7.66 -10.41
N VAL A 66 -3.28 -6.83 -10.16
CA VAL A 66 -2.12 -7.15 -9.32
C VAL A 66 -1.86 -6.02 -8.33
N ASP A 67 -1.31 -6.32 -7.17
CA ASP A 67 -0.93 -5.28 -6.22
C ASP A 67 0.25 -4.43 -6.77
N LYS A 68 0.33 -3.17 -6.34
CA LYS A 68 1.37 -2.23 -6.77
C LYS A 68 2.81 -2.71 -6.52
N ALA A 69 3.04 -3.50 -5.47
CA ALA A 69 4.39 -3.98 -5.15
C ALA A 69 4.85 -5.07 -6.15
N SER A 70 3.90 -5.82 -6.72
CA SER A 70 4.15 -6.84 -7.74
C SER A 70 4.32 -6.27 -9.17
N VAL A 71 3.97 -5.01 -9.40
CA VAL A 71 4.05 -4.36 -10.74
C VAL A 71 5.43 -4.47 -11.38
N PRO A 72 6.55 -4.14 -10.69
CA PRO A 72 7.88 -4.14 -11.30
C PRO A 72 8.35 -5.51 -11.77
N THR A 73 7.79 -6.59 -11.20
CA THR A 73 8.21 -7.96 -11.49
C THR A 73 7.24 -8.71 -12.41
N LEU A 74 5.94 -8.48 -12.28
CA LEU A 74 4.92 -9.24 -13.02
C LEU A 74 4.46 -8.56 -14.31
N ILE A 75 4.36 -7.23 -14.33
CA ILE A 75 3.69 -6.49 -15.41
C ILE A 75 4.44 -5.23 -15.86
N TYR A 76 5.77 -5.26 -15.80
CA TYR A 76 6.61 -4.22 -16.40
C TYR A 76 6.44 -4.19 -17.92
N GLU A 77 6.78 -3.07 -18.57
CA GLU A 77 6.70 -2.97 -20.04
C GLU A 77 7.61 -4.00 -20.71
N GLY A 78 7.03 -4.87 -21.55
CA GLY A 78 7.70 -6.01 -22.17
C GLY A 78 7.54 -7.33 -21.42
N ALA A 79 6.90 -7.35 -20.25
CA ALA A 79 6.61 -8.59 -19.51
C ALA A 79 5.61 -9.47 -20.28
N ILE A 80 5.75 -10.78 -20.11
CA ILE A 80 4.76 -11.78 -20.51
C ILE A 80 3.96 -12.18 -19.27
N TYR A 81 2.77 -11.61 -19.16
CA TYR A 81 1.79 -11.92 -18.12
C TYR A 81 1.00 -13.17 -18.51
N LEU A 82 0.92 -14.14 -17.60
CA LEU A 82 0.13 -15.36 -17.79
C LEU A 82 -1.16 -15.26 -16.98
N HIS A 83 -2.29 -15.34 -17.66
CA HIS A 83 -3.61 -15.32 -17.04
C HIS A 83 -4.40 -16.56 -17.46
N GLU A 84 -4.71 -17.44 -16.51
CA GLU A 84 -5.45 -18.69 -16.75
C GLU A 84 -4.89 -19.57 -17.89
N GLY A 85 -3.57 -19.53 -18.11
CA GLY A 85 -2.87 -20.28 -19.16
C GLY A 85 -2.77 -19.54 -20.51
N GLU A 86 -3.39 -18.38 -20.63
CA GLU A 86 -3.25 -17.48 -21.77
C GLU A 86 -2.10 -16.49 -21.54
N GLN A 87 -1.35 -16.20 -22.60
CA GLN A 87 -0.19 -15.31 -22.55
C GLN A 87 -0.55 -13.92 -23.07
N TYR A 88 -0.15 -12.90 -22.33
CA TYR A 88 -0.34 -11.50 -22.69
C TYR A 88 0.98 -10.76 -22.58
N ALA A 89 1.38 -10.06 -23.65
CA ALA A 89 2.52 -9.15 -23.60
C ALA A 89 2.05 -7.78 -23.10
N ILE A 90 2.70 -7.27 -22.04
CA ILE A 90 2.45 -5.91 -21.56
C ILE A 90 3.18 -4.94 -22.49
N HIS A 91 2.44 -4.09 -23.20
CA HIS A 91 3.03 -3.13 -24.14
C HIS A 91 3.11 -1.71 -23.59
N ARG A 92 2.29 -1.38 -22.59
CA ARG A 92 2.29 -0.06 -21.95
C ARG A 92 1.88 -0.15 -20.48
N LEU A 93 2.63 0.53 -19.61
CA LEU A 93 2.34 0.61 -18.19
C LEU A 93 2.09 2.07 -17.77
N ASP A 94 0.84 2.37 -17.41
CA ASP A 94 0.42 3.67 -16.90
C ASP A 94 0.39 3.66 -15.37
N TYR A 95 1.51 4.06 -14.77
CA TYR A 95 1.64 4.17 -13.31
C TYR A 95 0.72 5.20 -12.68
N GLN A 96 0.39 6.28 -13.40
CA GLN A 96 -0.43 7.35 -12.84
C GLN A 96 -1.87 6.92 -12.69
N ASN A 97 -2.39 6.18 -13.67
CA ASN A 97 -3.76 5.68 -13.68
C ASN A 97 -3.88 4.23 -13.19
N GLN A 98 -2.78 3.61 -12.74
CA GLN A 98 -2.72 2.23 -12.25
C GLN A 98 -3.26 1.22 -13.28
N LYS A 99 -2.83 1.35 -14.53
CA LYS A 99 -3.27 0.49 -15.65
C LYS A 99 -2.09 -0.12 -16.38
N ALA A 100 -2.19 -1.40 -16.71
CA ALA A 100 -1.30 -2.08 -17.63
C ALA A 100 -2.08 -2.51 -18.87
N TYR A 101 -1.59 -2.12 -20.04
CA TYR A 101 -2.21 -2.49 -21.31
C TYR A 101 -1.46 -3.68 -21.90
N ALA A 102 -2.24 -4.70 -22.23
CA ALA A 102 -1.75 -5.98 -22.65
C ALA A 102 -2.35 -6.37 -24.01
N GLU A 103 -1.61 -7.19 -24.75
CA GLU A 103 -2.06 -7.81 -25.99
C GLU A 103 -1.84 -9.32 -25.89
N ARG A 104 -2.82 -10.10 -26.30
CA ARG A 104 -2.70 -11.57 -26.31
C ARG A 104 -1.63 -12.00 -27.31
N VAL A 105 -0.70 -12.82 -26.87
CA VAL A 105 0.41 -13.31 -27.69
C VAL A 105 0.54 -14.83 -27.61
N LYS A 106 1.26 -15.41 -28.57
CA LYS A 106 1.63 -16.83 -28.54
C LYS A 106 3.14 -16.95 -28.70
N VAL A 107 3.83 -17.07 -27.58
CA VAL A 107 5.29 -17.12 -27.49
C VAL A 107 5.75 -18.41 -26.80
N ASN A 108 6.98 -18.84 -27.08
CA ASN A 108 7.60 -20.03 -26.52
C ASN A 108 8.49 -19.75 -25.29
N TYR A 109 8.33 -18.58 -24.67
CA TYR A 109 9.06 -18.15 -23.49
C TYR A 109 8.11 -17.48 -22.49
N TYR A 110 8.60 -17.28 -21.28
CA TYR A 110 7.97 -16.43 -20.26
C TYR A 110 9.03 -15.49 -19.70
N THR A 111 8.58 -14.46 -18.99
CA THR A 111 9.47 -13.51 -18.33
C THR A 111 9.46 -13.74 -16.83
N ASP A 112 10.63 -13.57 -16.22
CA ASP A 112 10.80 -13.57 -14.77
C ASP A 112 11.77 -12.45 -14.42
N ALA A 113 11.41 -11.63 -13.44
CA ALA A 113 12.18 -10.45 -13.04
C ALA A 113 12.64 -10.62 -11.60
N GLN A 114 13.87 -10.15 -11.33
CA GLN A 114 14.49 -10.26 -10.03
C GLN A 114 14.53 -8.89 -9.35
N ASP A 115 14.04 -8.83 -8.11
CA ASP A 115 14.16 -7.66 -7.26
C ASP A 115 15.39 -7.75 -6.35
N GLU A 116 16.07 -6.62 -6.18
CA GLU A 116 17.17 -6.45 -5.23
C GLU A 116 16.77 -5.46 -4.13
N THR A 117 16.83 -5.92 -2.87
CA THR A 117 16.46 -5.10 -1.71
C THR A 117 17.71 -4.55 -1.02
N ASN A 118 17.81 -3.23 -0.93
CA ASN A 118 18.87 -2.54 -0.20
C ASN A 118 18.29 -1.78 1.00
N ILE A 119 18.83 -2.02 2.20
CA ILE A 119 18.42 -1.36 3.44
C ILE A 119 19.52 -0.39 3.87
N LYS A 120 19.14 0.87 4.10
CA LYS A 120 20.04 1.92 4.58
C LYS A 120 19.45 2.58 5.82
N VAL A 121 20.28 2.73 6.85
CA VAL A 121 19.95 3.54 8.03
C VAL A 121 20.01 5.01 7.61
N LEU A 122 18.91 5.74 7.80
CA LEU A 122 18.83 7.16 7.49
C LEU A 122 19.32 8.01 8.66
N ASP A 123 18.76 7.76 9.84
CA ASP A 123 19.09 8.43 11.09
C ASP A 123 19.06 7.42 12.26
N VAL A 124 19.57 7.83 13.41
CA VAL A 124 19.49 7.05 14.66
C VAL A 124 19.04 7.97 15.79
N PHE A 125 17.90 7.65 16.39
CA PHE A 125 17.27 8.41 17.47
C PHE A 125 17.68 7.93 18.86
N GLU A 126 17.93 6.63 19.01
CA GLU A 126 18.29 6.03 20.30
C GLU A 126 19.37 4.97 20.11
N LYS A 127 20.31 4.90 21.05
CA LYS A 127 21.36 3.90 21.09
C LYS A 127 21.53 3.35 22.50
N GLY A 128 21.76 2.06 22.61
CA GLY A 128 22.10 1.37 23.85
C GLY A 128 23.21 0.35 23.62
N GLU A 129 23.92 0.01 24.69
CA GLU A 129 24.97 -1.01 24.67
C GLU A 129 24.70 -2.01 25.79
N GLU A 130 24.54 -3.28 25.43
CA GLU A 130 24.33 -4.37 26.39
C GLU A 130 25.11 -5.61 25.94
N LEU A 131 25.86 -6.23 26.86
CA LEU A 131 26.59 -7.48 26.62
C LEU A 131 27.48 -7.47 25.35
N ASN A 132 28.19 -6.36 25.10
CA ASN A 132 29.03 -6.13 23.91
C ASN A 132 28.27 -6.10 22.56
N MET A 133 26.97 -5.78 22.57
CA MET A 133 26.19 -5.47 21.36
C MET A 133 25.65 -4.04 21.41
N GLU A 134 25.75 -3.33 20.29
CA GLU A 134 25.13 -2.01 20.11
C GLU A 134 23.75 -2.20 19.49
N HIS A 135 22.73 -1.63 20.14
CA HIS A 135 21.36 -1.57 19.64
C HIS A 135 21.06 -0.13 19.26
N ALA A 136 20.54 0.08 18.05
CA ALA A 136 20.16 1.40 17.56
C ALA A 136 18.71 1.38 17.05
N TYR A 137 17.98 2.45 17.34
CA TYR A 137 16.63 2.71 16.83
C TYR A 137 16.64 4.01 16.02
N GLY A 138 16.07 3.97 14.82
CA GLY A 138 16.16 4.99 13.78
C GLY A 138 15.13 4.78 12.69
#